data_AF-A0A0S8EJI6-F1
#
_entry.id   AF-A0A0S8EJI6-F1
#
_cell.length_a   1.000
_cell.length_b   1.000
_cell.length_c   1.000
_cell.angle_alpha   90.00
_cell.angle_beta   90.00
_cell.angle_gamma   90.00
#
_symmetry.space_group_name_H-M   'P 1'
#
loop_
_entity.id
_entity.type
_entity.pdbx_description
1 polymer ?
#
loop_
_entity_poly.entity_id
_entity_poly.type
_entity_poly.pdbx_seq_one_letter_code
_entity_poly.pdbx_strand_id
1 'polypeptide(L)'
;MRSMRSLFCGVSALVVLVLLSACATRTVDPSERDPAPEKRFATETNYRIGADDKLQVTVWRNPELSVTVPVRPDGKISVPLIGDVV
;
A
#
# COMPACT_ATOMS: atom_id res chain seq x y z
N MET A 1 62.98 4.80 -20.31
CA MET A 1 61.81 5.62 -19.90
C MET A 1 60.63 5.63 -20.89
N ARG A 2 60.82 5.40 -22.21
CA ARG A 2 59.71 5.34 -23.19
C ARG A 2 58.87 4.04 -23.14
N SER A 3 59.52 2.91 -22.86
CA SER A 3 58.86 1.58 -22.78
C SER A 3 58.00 1.40 -21.52
N MET A 4 58.39 2.02 -20.39
CA MET A 4 57.57 2.00 -19.15
C MET A 4 56.27 2.82 -19.30
N ARG A 5 56.30 3.89 -20.12
CA ARG A 5 55.12 4.71 -20.42
C ARG A 5 54.12 3.99 -21.35
N SER A 6 54.58 3.16 -22.29
CA SER A 6 53.69 2.38 -23.15
C SER A 6 53.04 1.21 -22.42
N LEU A 7 53.77 0.58 -21.48
CA LEU A 7 53.22 -0.46 -20.59
C LEU A 7 52.16 0.12 -19.64
N PHE A 8 52.41 1.27 -19.01
CA PHE A 8 51.42 1.93 -18.14
C PHE A 8 50.17 2.39 -18.92
N CYS A 9 50.33 2.85 -20.16
CA CYS A 9 49.20 3.23 -21.02
C CYS A 9 48.36 2.01 -21.45
N GLY A 10 49.01 0.89 -21.77
CA GLY A 10 48.35 -0.37 -22.12
C GLY A 10 47.56 -0.99 -20.95
N VAL A 11 48.12 -0.96 -19.74
CA VAL A 11 47.43 -1.45 -18.53
C VAL A 11 46.23 -0.56 -18.18
N SER A 12 46.38 0.77 -18.29
CA SER A 12 45.27 1.70 -18.09
C SER A 12 44.13 1.48 -19.09
N ALA A 13 44.45 1.29 -20.38
CA ALA A 13 43.46 0.99 -21.41
C ALA A 13 42.73 -0.33 -21.17
N LEU A 14 43.44 -1.38 -20.72
CA LEU A 14 42.84 -2.67 -20.40
C LEU A 14 41.86 -2.57 -19.20
N VAL A 15 42.23 -1.83 -18.16
CA VAL A 15 41.39 -1.61 -16.97
C VAL A 15 40.11 -0.84 -17.31
N VAL A 16 40.21 0.19 -18.15
CA VAL A 16 39.04 0.95 -18.61
C VAL A 16 38.10 0.07 -19.43
N LEU A 17 38.63 -0.82 -20.28
CA LEU A 17 37.81 -1.74 -21.07
C LEU A 17 37.03 -2.74 -20.20
N VAL A 18 37.65 -3.24 -19.12
CA VAL A 18 37.00 -4.15 -18.16
C VAL A 18 35.90 -3.43 -17.36
N LEU A 19 36.14 -2.18 -16.93
CA LEU A 19 35.15 -1.39 -16.19
C LEU A 19 33.93 -1.04 -17.03
N LEU A 20 34.08 -0.83 -18.35
CA LEU A 20 32.96 -0.56 -19.26
C LEU A 20 32.05 -1.79 -19.48
N SER A 21 32.57 -3.01 -19.34
CA SER A 21 31.79 -4.24 -19.52
C SER A 21 30.84 -4.53 -18.34
N ALA A 22 31.09 -3.93 -17.17
CA ALA A 22 30.28 -4.12 -15.97
C ALA A 22 28.90 -3.44 -16.03
N CYS A 23 28.68 -2.46 -16.90
CA CYS A 23 27.39 -1.77 -17.01
C CYS A 23 26.33 -2.54 -17.82
N ALA A 24 26.72 -3.57 -18.58
CA ALA A 24 25.82 -4.28 -19.50
C ALA A 24 25.10 -5.50 -18.87
N THR A 25 25.51 -5.94 -17.68
CA THR A 25 24.93 -7.13 -17.05
C THR A 25 23.88 -6.72 -16.02
N ARG A 26 22.67 -6.38 -16.49
CA ARG A 26 21.46 -6.38 -15.66
C ARG A 26 20.61 -7.58 -16.06
N THR A 27 20.80 -8.70 -15.37
CA THR A 27 19.86 -9.83 -15.42
C THR A 27 18.60 -9.42 -14.65
N VAL A 28 17.66 -8.77 -15.36
CA VAL A 28 16.32 -8.54 -14.83
C VAL A 28 15.60 -9.88 -14.85
N ASP A 29 15.40 -10.46 -13.67
CA ASP A 29 14.65 -11.70 -13.51
C ASP A 29 13.19 -11.44 -13.93
N PRO A 30 12.63 -12.14 -14.94
CA PRO A 30 11.26 -11.90 -15.40
C PRO A 30 10.21 -12.17 -14.32
N SER A 31 10.61 -12.84 -13.24
CA SER A 31 9.78 -13.20 -12.09
C SER A 31 9.50 -12.05 -11.12
N GLU A 32 10.24 -10.93 -11.22
CA GLU A 32 10.05 -9.71 -10.41
C GLU A 32 9.28 -8.61 -11.14
N ARG A 33 8.59 -8.97 -12.25
CA ARG A 33 7.47 -8.16 -12.71
C ARG A 33 6.35 -8.32 -11.69
N ASP A 34 6.34 -7.44 -10.70
CA ASP A 34 5.13 -7.14 -9.94
C ASP A 34 4.01 -6.98 -10.98
N PRO A 35 2.93 -7.78 -10.90
CA PRO A 35 1.80 -7.57 -11.78
C PRO A 35 1.39 -6.11 -11.57
N ALA A 36 1.40 -5.33 -12.66
CA ALA A 36 0.93 -3.96 -12.66
C ALA A 36 -0.33 -3.90 -11.81
N PRO A 37 -0.48 -2.95 -10.85
CA PRO A 37 -1.51 -3.02 -9.84
C PRO A 37 -2.83 -3.20 -10.55
N GLU A 38 -3.29 -4.44 -10.57
CA GLU A 38 -4.57 -4.77 -11.13
C GLU A 38 -5.48 -3.92 -10.28
N LYS A 39 -6.17 -2.98 -10.93
CA LYS A 39 -7.15 -2.14 -10.28
C LYS A 39 -8.23 -3.11 -9.84
N ARG A 40 -7.98 -3.81 -8.74
CA ARG A 40 -8.96 -4.49 -7.93
C ARG A 40 -9.84 -3.32 -7.55
N PHE A 41 -10.89 -3.10 -8.33
CA PHE A 41 -12.13 -2.64 -7.76
C PHE A 41 -12.29 -3.57 -6.57
N ALA A 42 -11.92 -3.07 -5.38
CA ALA A 42 -11.91 -3.86 -4.17
C ALA A 42 -13.25 -4.57 -4.19
N THR A 43 -13.24 -5.88 -4.40
CA THR A 43 -14.44 -6.70 -4.38
C THR A 43 -15.15 -6.28 -3.12
N GLU A 44 -16.27 -5.59 -3.32
CA GLU A 44 -16.98 -4.75 -2.34
C GLU A 44 -16.66 -5.19 -0.92
N THR A 45 -15.62 -4.62 -0.29
CA THR A 45 -15.34 -4.93 1.09
C THR A 45 -16.46 -4.26 1.86
N ASN A 46 -17.52 -5.03 2.12
CA ASN A 46 -18.67 -4.56 2.87
C ASN A 46 -18.14 -3.96 4.16
N TYR A 47 -18.41 -2.67 4.36
CA TYR A 47 -18.00 -1.99 5.56
C TYR A 47 -18.73 -2.61 6.74
N ARG A 48 -17.95 -3.02 7.75
CA ARG A 48 -18.45 -3.59 8.98
C ARG A 48 -18.28 -2.57 10.09
N ILE A 49 -19.40 -2.16 10.66
CA ILE A 49 -19.45 -1.30 11.83
C ILE A 49 -18.67 -1.97 12.98
N GLY A 50 -17.78 -1.20 13.61
CA GLY A 50 -16.92 -1.64 14.71
C GLY A 50 -17.23 -0.91 16.02
N ALA A 51 -16.65 -1.39 17.11
CA ALA A 51 -16.66 -0.66 18.38
C ALA A 51 -15.99 0.71 18.21
N ASP A 52 -16.44 1.68 19.01
CA ASP A 52 -16.01 3.09 18.98
C ASP A 52 -16.47 3.92 17.76
N ASP A 53 -17.13 3.30 16.77
CA ASP A 53 -17.80 4.03 15.70
C ASP A 53 -18.95 4.88 16.24
N LYS A 54 -19.27 5.99 15.57
CA LYS A 54 -20.45 6.81 15.87
C LYS A 54 -21.45 6.71 14.74
N LEU A 55 -22.67 6.27 15.06
CA LEU A 55 -23.75 6.12 14.11
C LEU A 55 -24.79 7.23 14.29
N GLN A 56 -25.24 7.79 13.17
CA GLN A 56 -26.39 8.67 13.11
C GLN A 56 -27.61 7.85 12.68
N VAL A 57 -28.60 7.73 13.56
CA VAL A 57 -29.88 7.09 13.27
C VAL A 57 -30.92 8.17 13.02
N THR A 58 -31.50 8.19 11.82
CA THR A 58 -32.52 9.18 11.44
C THR A 58 -33.85 8.49 11.22
N VAL A 59 -34.86 8.90 11.99
CA VAL A 59 -36.23 8.37 11.88
C VAL A 59 -37.09 9.39 11.14
N TRP A 60 -37.55 9.00 9.95
CA TRP A 60 -38.33 9.90 9.11
C TRP A 60 -39.67 10.27 9.75
N ARG A 61 -40.04 11.56 9.69
CA ARG A 61 -41.21 12.16 10.36
C ARG A 61 -41.23 12.08 11.88
N ASN A 62 -40.16 11.59 12.51
CA ASN A 62 -40.00 11.50 13.97
C ASN A 62 -38.58 11.94 14.38
N PRO A 63 -38.20 13.22 14.15
CA PRO A 63 -36.87 13.73 14.46
C PRO A 63 -36.51 13.60 15.95
N GLU A 64 -37.49 13.60 16.85
CA GLU A 64 -37.31 13.39 18.28
C GLU A 64 -36.76 12.00 18.65
N LEU A 65 -36.91 11.02 17.74
CA LEU A 65 -36.35 9.67 17.89
C LEU A 65 -34.99 9.53 17.19
N SER A 66 -34.56 10.55 16.44
CA SER A 66 -33.27 10.53 15.75
C SER A 66 -32.14 10.84 16.72
N VAL A 67 -31.11 10.01 16.74
CA VAL A 67 -30.03 10.07 17.74
C VAL A 67 -28.68 9.79 17.11
N THR A 68 -27.63 10.39 17.67
CA THR A 68 -26.24 10.01 17.41
C THR A 68 -25.74 9.18 18.58
N VAL A 69 -25.34 7.93 18.33
CA VAL A 69 -24.92 7.01 19.39
C VAL A 69 -23.62 6.30 19.02
N PRO A 70 -22.73 6.05 19.99
CA PRO A 70 -21.54 5.25 19.76
C PRO A 70 -21.88 3.76 19.75
N VAL A 71 -21.11 2.98 19.00
CA VAL A 71 -21.09 1.52 19.08
C VAL A 71 -20.26 1.13 20.30
N ARG A 72 -20.91 0.51 21.27
CA ARG A 72 -20.29 0.11 22.53
C ARG A 72 -19.26 -1.02 22.30
N PRO A 73 -18.37 -1.31 23.29
CA PRO A 73 -17.42 -2.42 23.19
C PRO A 73 -18.06 -3.81 23.03
N ASP A 74 -19.33 -3.98 23.39
CA ASP A 74 -20.10 -5.20 23.16
C ASP A 74 -20.68 -5.30 21.74
N GLY A 75 -20.42 -4.30 20.88
CA GLY A 75 -20.88 -4.23 19.49
C GLY A 75 -22.30 -3.69 19.31
N LYS A 76 -22.96 -3.25 20.39
CA LYS A 76 -24.35 -2.80 20.35
C LYS A 76 -24.48 -1.27 20.32
N ILE A 77 -25.62 -0.81 19.83
CA ILE A 77 -26.09 0.56 20.00
C ILE A 77 -27.37 0.59 20.82
N SER A 78 -27.57 1.65 21.60
CA SER A 78 -28.82 1.85 22.35
C SER A 78 -29.67 2.92 21.67
N VAL A 79 -30.89 2.56 21.27
CA VAL A 79 -31.83 3.42 20.52
C VAL A 79 -33.10 3.62 21.33
N PRO A 80 -33.75 4.80 21.29
CA PRO A 80 -35.01 5.04 21.97
C PRO A 80 -36.07 3.97 21.63
N LEU A 81 -36.90 3.63 22.63
CA LEU A 81 -38.04 2.70 22.54
C LEU A 81 -37.69 1.21 22.37
N ILE A 82 -36.66 0.88 21.59
CA ILE A 82 -36.29 -0.52 21.31
C ILE A 82 -35.10 -1.01 22.14
N GLY A 83 -34.36 -0.11 22.79
CA GLY A 83 -33.21 -0.48 23.61
C GLY A 83 -32.01 -0.88 22.76
N ASP A 84 -31.39 -2.01 23.09
CA ASP A 84 -30.12 -2.44 22.49
C ASP A 84 -30.32 -3.20 21.15
N VAL A 85 -29.54 -2.82 20.15
CA VAL A 85 -29.55 -3.41 18.79
C VAL A 85 -28.15 -3.91 18.41
N VAL A 86 -28.09 -5.00 17.64
CA VAL A 86 -26.87 -5.66 17.12
C VAL A 86 -26.82 -5.58 15.60
#